data_AF-S4P8S5-F1
#
_entry.id   AF-S4P8S5-F1
#
_cell.length_a   1.000
_cell.length_b   1.000
_cell.length_c   1.000
_cell.angle_alpha   90.00
_cell.angle_beta   90.00
_cell.angle_gamma   90.00
#
_symmetry.space_group_name_H-M   'P 1'
#
loop_
_entity.id
_entity.type
_entity.pdbx_description
1 polymer ?
#
loop_
_entity_poly.entity_id
_entity_poly.type
_entity_poly.pdbx_seq_one_letter_code
_entity_poly.pdbx_strand_id
1 'polypeptide(L)'
;MPVTCVKTGVKHLHHAALSYDVGVYFEANGHGTVVYSKQAKNVIAKIAEDGDTEERKAADLLLNFIDMTNETVGDAISDLFLVETVLCARGHNAHQWMSAYTDLPCRQLKVTVEDRNAISTADAERQCTSPEGLQCR
;
A
#
# COMPACT_ATOMS: atom_id res chain seq x y z
N MET A 1 -12.29 0.19 -4.85
CA MET A 1 -11.61 -0.54 -3.74
C MET A 1 -11.72 0.29 -2.48
N PRO A 2 -11.94 -0.30 -1.30
CA PRO A 2 -11.94 0.45 -0.04
C PRO A 2 -10.54 1.04 0.24
N VAL A 3 -10.49 2.21 0.87
CA VAL A 3 -9.26 2.87 1.29
C VAL A 3 -9.33 3.10 2.80
N THR A 4 -8.31 2.68 3.53
CA THR A 4 -8.22 2.84 4.99
C THR A 4 -7.05 3.75 5.34
N CYS A 5 -7.33 4.78 6.14
CA CYS A 5 -6.32 5.66 6.68
C CYS A 5 -5.98 5.21 8.11
N VAL A 6 -4.68 5.13 8.41
CA VAL A 6 -4.16 4.74 9.72
C VAL A 6 -3.07 5.72 10.16
N LYS A 7 -2.64 5.61 11.42
CA LYS A 7 -1.48 6.33 11.92
C LYS A 7 -0.24 5.99 11.09
N THR A 8 0.68 6.94 10.98
CA THR A 8 1.97 6.79 10.29
C THR A 8 2.77 5.63 10.89
N GLY A 9 3.51 4.93 10.03
CA GLY A 9 4.38 3.83 10.41
C GLY A 9 3.82 2.47 10.01
N VAL A 10 4.70 1.65 9.44
CA VAL A 10 4.36 0.34 8.87
C VAL A 10 3.63 -0.61 9.79
N LYS A 11 3.85 -0.54 11.10
CA LYS A 11 3.13 -1.38 12.06
C LYS A 11 1.61 -1.18 11.95
N HIS A 12 1.15 0.07 11.79
CA HIS A 12 -0.26 0.39 11.69
C HIS A 12 -0.82 0.02 10.31
N LEU A 13 -0.06 0.30 9.25
CA LEU A 13 -0.42 -0.06 7.88
C LEU A 13 -0.56 -1.56 7.69
N HIS A 14 0.45 -2.33 8.10
CA HIS A 14 0.47 -3.77 7.99
C HIS A 14 -0.71 -4.41 8.74
N HIS A 15 -1.00 -3.96 9.98
CA HIS A 15 -2.15 -4.47 10.73
C HIS A 15 -3.50 -4.19 10.04
N ALA A 16 -3.67 -3.02 9.40
CA ALA A 16 -4.87 -2.73 8.64
C ALA A 16 -4.95 -3.55 7.33
N ALA A 17 -3.82 -3.75 6.66
CA ALA A 17 -3.74 -4.51 5.42
C ALA A 17 -4.16 -5.98 5.60
N LEU A 18 -3.89 -6.59 6.76
CA LEU A 18 -4.31 -7.94 7.12
C LEU A 18 -5.84 -8.13 7.21
N SER A 19 -6.64 -7.05 7.24
CA SER A 19 -8.10 -7.14 7.21
C SER A 19 -8.67 -7.40 5.80
N TYR A 20 -7.81 -7.40 4.78
CA TYR A 20 -8.17 -7.65 3.38
C TYR A 20 -7.61 -8.99 2.89
N ASP A 21 -8.25 -9.56 1.87
CA ASP A 21 -7.72 -10.70 1.13
C ASP A 21 -6.43 -10.37 0.38
N VAL A 22 -6.36 -9.15 -0.17
CA VAL A 22 -5.17 -8.55 -0.77
C VAL A 22 -5.03 -7.15 -0.21
N GLY A 23 -4.09 -6.96 0.72
CA GLY A 23 -3.81 -5.69 1.37
C GLY A 23 -2.61 -5.00 0.75
N VAL A 24 -2.83 -3.92 0.01
CA VAL A 24 -1.75 -3.07 -0.54
C VAL A 24 -1.53 -1.91 0.41
N TYR A 25 -0.31 -1.72 0.91
CA TYR A 25 0.03 -0.56 1.74
C TYR A 25 1.35 0.07 1.34
N PHE A 26 1.36 1.39 1.17
CA PHE A 26 2.55 2.19 0.91
C PHE A 26 2.43 3.55 1.60
N GLU A 27 3.53 4.03 2.16
CA GLU A 27 3.71 5.41 2.58
C GLU A 27 4.27 6.25 1.41
N ALA A 28 3.99 7.55 1.40
CA ALA A 28 4.48 8.46 0.34
C ALA A 28 6.02 8.55 0.27
N ASN A 29 6.72 8.09 1.31
CA ASN A 29 8.19 7.99 1.33
C ASN A 29 8.73 6.78 0.53
N GLY A 30 7.85 5.94 -0.03
CA GLY A 30 8.18 4.75 -0.82
C GLY A 30 8.19 3.44 -0.02
N HIS A 31 8.00 3.47 1.29
CA HIS A 31 7.99 2.26 2.11
C HIS A 31 6.62 1.55 2.06
N GLY A 32 6.59 0.30 1.66
CA GLY A 32 5.35 -0.48 1.58
C GLY A 32 5.57 -1.89 1.04
N THR A 33 4.50 -2.67 1.00
CA THR A 33 4.44 -3.97 0.30
C THR A 33 2.97 -4.38 0.13
N VAL A 34 2.74 -5.56 -0.45
CA VAL A 34 1.43 -6.20 -0.55
C VAL A 34 1.42 -7.44 0.34
N VAL A 35 0.31 -7.66 1.05
CA VAL A 35 0.08 -8.87 1.85
C VAL A 35 -1.15 -9.60 1.34
N TYR A 36 -1.14 -10.93 1.43
CA TYR A 36 -2.22 -11.76 0.91
C TYR A 36 -2.74 -12.69 2.01
N SER A 37 -4.06 -12.75 2.18
CA SER A 37 -4.67 -13.65 3.16
C SER A 37 -4.43 -15.11 2.75
N LYS A 38 -4.38 -16.01 3.75
CA LYS A 38 -4.27 -17.46 3.48
C LYS A 38 -5.43 -17.95 2.60
N GLN A 39 -6.63 -17.39 2.81
CA GLN A 39 -7.81 -17.72 2.01
C GLN A 39 -7.62 -17.30 0.55
N ALA A 40 -7.12 -16.08 0.30
CA ALA A 40 -6.84 -15.60 -1.04
C ALA A 40 -5.84 -16.51 -1.77
N LYS A 41 -4.70 -16.82 -1.13
CA LYS A 41 -3.69 -17.71 -1.71
C LYS A 41 -4.25 -19.09 -2.05
N ASN A 42 -5.04 -19.68 -1.15
CA ASN A 42 -5.66 -20.99 -1.38
C ASN A 42 -6.66 -20.97 -2.54
N VAL A 43 -7.47 -19.90 -2.66
CA VAL A 43 -8.41 -19.75 -3.77
C VAL A 43 -7.67 -19.60 -5.09
N ILE A 44 -6.62 -18.77 -5.14
CA ILE A 44 -5.82 -18.56 -6.35
C ILE A 44 -5.13 -19.86 -6.75
N ALA A 45 -4.51 -20.58 -5.81
CA ALA A 45 -3.88 -21.88 -6.05
C ALA A 45 -4.87 -22.91 -6.61
N LYS A 46 -6.08 -22.96 -6.05
CA LYS A 46 -7.12 -23.86 -6.56
C LYS A 46 -7.54 -23.50 -7.99
N ILE A 47 -7.65 -22.22 -8.32
CA ILE A 47 -7.99 -21.79 -9.69
C ILE A 47 -6.86 -22.15 -10.66
N ALA A 48 -5.59 -22.05 -10.24
CA ALA A 48 -4.44 -22.47 -11.05
C ALA A 48 -4.47 -23.99 -11.38
N GLU A 49 -5.02 -24.81 -10.49
CA GLU A 49 -5.16 -26.26 -10.69
C GLU A 49 -6.42 -26.63 -11.51
N ASP A 50 -7.57 -26.12 -11.09
CA ASP A 50 -8.90 -26.60 -11.53
C ASP A 50 -9.58 -25.70 -12.58
N GLY A 51 -9.08 -24.48 -12.81
CA GLY A 51 -9.73 -23.49 -13.65
C GLY A 51 -9.66 -23.77 -15.16
N ASP A 52 -10.40 -23.00 -15.93
CA ASP A 52 -10.29 -23.05 -17.40
C ASP A 52 -8.93 -22.47 -17.85
N THR A 53 -8.55 -22.69 -19.12
CA THR A 53 -7.22 -22.34 -19.64
C THR A 53 -6.81 -20.89 -19.38
N GLU A 54 -7.72 -19.92 -19.53
CA GLU A 54 -7.41 -18.51 -19.28
C GLU A 54 -7.38 -18.16 -17.78
N GLU A 55 -8.25 -18.77 -16.97
CA GLU A 55 -8.27 -18.59 -15.53
C GLU A 55 -6.98 -19.14 -14.88
N ARG A 56 -6.53 -20.31 -15.32
CA ARG A 56 -5.27 -20.91 -14.87
C ARG A 56 -4.07 -20.03 -15.17
N LYS A 57 -3.97 -19.51 -16.40
CA LYS A 57 -2.89 -18.57 -16.77
C LYS A 57 -2.90 -17.32 -15.89
N ALA A 58 -4.08 -16.75 -15.62
CA ALA A 58 -4.21 -15.58 -14.76
C ALA A 58 -3.84 -15.90 -13.30
N ALA A 59 -4.25 -17.05 -12.79
CA ALA A 59 -3.91 -17.51 -11.45
C ALA A 59 -2.41 -17.80 -11.30
N ASP A 60 -1.79 -18.48 -12.27
CA ASP A 60 -0.34 -18.72 -12.31
C ASP A 60 0.44 -17.41 -12.31
N LEU A 61 0.01 -16.43 -13.11
CA LEU A 61 0.64 -15.11 -13.12
C LEU A 61 0.54 -14.44 -11.75
N LEU A 62 -0.63 -14.51 -11.10
CA LEU A 62 -0.84 -13.92 -9.78
C LEU A 62 -0.05 -14.65 -8.69
N LEU A 63 0.08 -15.98 -8.74
CA LEU A 63 0.95 -16.75 -7.84
C LEU A 63 2.41 -16.33 -7.97
N ASN A 64 2.92 -16.22 -9.21
CA ASN A 64 4.28 -15.72 -9.44
C ASN A 64 4.47 -14.29 -8.91
N PHE A 65 3.44 -13.43 -9.04
CA PHE A 65 3.47 -12.08 -8.49
C PHE A 65 3.50 -12.09 -6.95
N ILE A 66 2.74 -12.98 -6.31
CA ILE A 66 2.75 -13.20 -4.86
C ILE A 66 4.13 -13.68 -4.41
N ASP A 67 4.72 -14.68 -5.09
CA ASP A 67 6.02 -15.26 -4.72
C ASP A 67 7.18 -14.24 -4.86
N MET A 68 7.05 -13.29 -5.78
CA MET A 68 8.00 -12.19 -5.93
C MET A 68 7.85 -11.10 -4.87
N THR A 69 6.67 -11.00 -4.24
CA THR A 69 6.36 -9.98 -3.23
C THR A 69 7.03 -10.33 -1.89
N ASN A 70 7.79 -9.40 -1.31
CA ASN A 70 8.25 -9.54 0.07
C ASN A 70 7.13 -9.18 1.07
N GLU A 71 6.38 -10.18 1.54
CA GLU A 71 5.26 -9.96 2.48
C GLU A 71 5.71 -9.64 3.93
N THR A 72 7.01 -9.76 4.24
CA THR A 72 7.52 -9.60 5.62
C THR A 72 7.79 -8.14 5.97
N VAL A 73 8.40 -7.40 5.04
CA VAL A 73 8.76 -5.99 5.18
C VAL A 73 8.87 -5.38 3.79
N GLY A 74 8.70 -4.05 3.67
CA GLY A 74 8.91 -3.37 2.41
C GLY A 74 10.34 -3.57 1.88
N ASP A 75 10.42 -3.91 0.59
CA ASP A 75 11.64 -4.32 -0.09
C ASP A 75 11.69 -3.63 -1.45
N ALA A 76 12.54 -2.61 -1.56
CA ALA A 76 12.62 -1.79 -2.76
C ALA A 76 13.00 -2.57 -4.03
N ILE A 77 13.71 -3.70 -3.91
CA ILE A 77 14.05 -4.54 -5.08
C ILE A 77 12.83 -5.36 -5.50
N SER A 78 12.12 -5.96 -4.53
CA SER A 78 10.84 -6.62 -4.80
C SER A 78 9.85 -5.65 -5.43
N ASP A 79 9.68 -4.46 -4.84
CA ASP A 79 8.80 -3.40 -5.33
C ASP A 79 9.15 -2.96 -6.76
N LEU A 80 10.44 -2.81 -7.08
CA LEU A 80 10.88 -2.50 -8.44
C LEU A 80 10.42 -3.57 -9.44
N PHE A 81 10.62 -4.86 -9.14
CA PHE A 81 10.19 -5.93 -10.03
C PHE A 81 8.66 -6.04 -10.12
N LEU A 82 7.93 -5.79 -9.03
CA LEU A 82 6.47 -5.74 -9.04
C LEU A 82 5.97 -4.62 -9.97
N VAL A 83 6.54 -3.42 -9.86
CA VAL A 83 6.22 -2.28 -10.73
C VAL A 83 6.51 -2.59 -12.19
N GLU A 84 7.72 -3.04 -12.52
CA GLU A 84 8.12 -3.37 -13.90
C GLU A 84 7.23 -4.47 -14.50
N THR A 85 6.87 -5.48 -13.71
CA THR A 85 5.98 -6.56 -14.15
C THR A 85 4.58 -6.03 -14.50
N VAL A 86 4.01 -5.16 -13.66
CA VAL A 86 2.68 -4.57 -13.91
C VAL A 86 2.71 -3.64 -15.12
N LEU A 87 3.74 -2.82 -15.26
CA LEU A 87 3.89 -1.91 -16.41
C LEU A 87 4.03 -2.70 -17.72
N CYS A 88 4.88 -3.75 -17.72
CA CYS A 88 5.06 -4.65 -18.85
C CYS A 88 3.75 -5.35 -19.24
N ALA A 89 3.04 -5.94 -18.27
CA ALA A 89 1.76 -6.62 -18.51
C ALA A 89 0.66 -5.69 -19.06
N ARG A 90 0.70 -4.41 -18.70
CA ARG A 90 -0.24 -3.39 -19.22
C ARG A 90 0.22 -2.73 -20.52
N GLY A 91 1.45 -2.98 -20.96
CA GLY A 91 2.05 -2.23 -22.08
C GLY A 91 2.17 -0.74 -21.79
N HIS A 92 2.32 -0.36 -20.52
CA HIS A 92 2.43 1.03 -20.08
C HIS A 92 3.89 1.42 -19.87
N ASN A 93 4.25 2.64 -20.27
CA ASN A 93 5.50 3.28 -19.86
C ASN A 93 5.29 4.17 -18.62
N ALA A 94 6.39 4.69 -18.08
CA ALA A 94 6.37 5.55 -16.89
C ALA A 94 5.51 6.82 -17.06
N HIS A 95 5.47 7.43 -18.25
CA HIS A 95 4.64 8.62 -18.50
C HIS A 95 3.14 8.31 -18.48
N GLN A 96 2.75 7.16 -19.05
CA GLN A 96 1.36 6.69 -19.02
C GLN A 96 0.93 6.35 -17.59
N TRP A 97 1.81 5.72 -16.80
CA TRP A 97 1.55 5.49 -15.38
C TRP A 97 1.43 6.80 -14.59
N MET A 98 2.34 7.75 -14.78
CA MET A 98 2.29 9.08 -14.15
C MET A 98 1.01 9.84 -14.51
N SER A 99 0.43 9.59 -15.68
CA SER A 99 -0.81 10.24 -16.14
C SER A 99 -2.09 9.58 -15.60
N ALA A 100 -1.99 8.54 -14.76
CA ALA A 100 -3.14 7.83 -14.21
C ALA A 100 -4.01 8.73 -13.30
N TYR A 101 -3.41 9.72 -12.65
CA TYR A 101 -4.09 10.77 -11.88
C TYR A 101 -3.18 12.00 -11.77
N THR A 102 -3.73 13.13 -11.33
CA THR A 102 -2.95 14.37 -11.11
C THR A 102 -2.88 14.66 -9.62
N ASP A 103 -1.68 14.68 -9.06
CA ASP A 103 -1.45 15.09 -7.69
C ASP A 103 -1.90 16.55 -7.47
N LEU A 104 -2.53 16.80 -6.33
CA LEU A 104 -2.76 18.17 -5.88
C LEU A 104 -1.43 18.79 -5.41
N PRO A 105 -1.18 20.09 -5.64
CA PRO A 105 -0.01 20.76 -5.09
C PRO A 105 0.04 20.59 -3.56
N CYS A 106 1.12 19.99 -3.06
CA CYS A 106 1.32 19.75 -1.63
C CYS A 106 2.68 20.27 -1.15
N ARG A 107 2.78 20.60 0.15
CA ARG A 107 4.03 21.03 0.79
C ARG A 107 4.16 20.41 2.17
N GLN A 108 5.29 19.74 2.42
CA GLN A 108 5.65 19.22 3.74
C GLN A 108 6.72 20.10 4.37
N LEU A 109 6.53 20.49 5.64
CA LEU A 109 7.45 21.32 6.40
C LEU A 109 7.80 20.65 7.72
N LYS A 110 9.04 20.88 8.19
CA LYS A 110 9.48 20.51 9.53
C LYS A 110 9.51 21.77 10.39
N VAL A 111 8.73 21.79 11.46
CA VAL A 111 8.68 22.89 12.43
C VAL A 111 9.36 22.44 13.72
N THR A 112 10.31 23.24 14.21
CA THR A 112 10.95 23.01 15.50
C THR A 112 10.13 23.67 16.59
N VAL A 113 9.82 22.92 17.65
CA VAL A 113 9.08 23.38 18.83
C VAL A 113 9.90 23.09 20.09
N GLU A 114 9.59 23.78 21.18
CA GLU A 114 10.25 23.58 22.47
C GLU A 114 9.95 22.20 23.06
N ASP A 115 8.67 21.79 23.09
CA ASP A 115 8.24 20.44 23.49
C ASP A 115 7.28 19.83 22.47
N ARG A 116 7.70 18.73 21.83
CA ARG A 116 6.86 18.00 20.86
C ARG A 116 5.73 17.21 21.53
N ASN A 117 5.87 16.87 22.81
CA ASN A 117 4.88 16.07 23.53
C ASN A 117 3.62 16.88 23.90
N ALA A 118 3.69 18.21 23.80
CA ALA A 118 2.53 19.09 23.90
C ALA A 118 1.51 18.85 22.78
N ILE A 119 1.94 18.26 21.65
CA ILE A 119 1.10 17.97 20.49
C ILE A 119 0.52 16.56 20.62
N SER A 120 -0.80 16.46 20.66
CA SER A 120 -1.51 15.18 20.61
C SER A 120 -2.46 15.15 19.42
N THR A 121 -2.67 13.95 18.86
CA THR A 121 -3.49 13.75 17.67
C THR A 121 -4.50 12.60 17.83
N ALA A 122 -5.55 12.64 17.03
CA ALA A 122 -6.58 11.62 16.90
C ALA A 122 -6.90 11.37 15.42
N ASP A 123 -7.80 10.43 15.14
CA ASP A 123 -8.33 10.14 13.80
C ASP A 123 -7.23 9.91 12.75
N ALA A 124 -6.42 8.85 12.94
CA ALA A 124 -5.27 8.54 12.08
C ALA A 124 -4.28 9.72 11.93
N GLU A 125 -4.09 10.49 13.00
CA GLU A 125 -3.20 11.65 13.07
C GLU A 125 -3.63 12.84 12.20
N ARG A 126 -4.88 12.83 11.70
CA ARG A 126 -5.45 13.90 10.86
C ARG A 126 -6.05 15.05 11.66
N GLN A 127 -6.28 14.83 12.96
CA GLN A 127 -6.84 15.82 13.86
C GLN A 127 -5.91 16.06 15.04
N CYS A 128 -5.55 17.31 15.29
CA CYS A 128 -4.84 17.74 16.47
C CYS A 128 -5.82 17.98 17.63
N THR A 129 -5.60 17.33 18.77
CA THR A 129 -6.45 17.42 19.96
C THR A 129 -5.82 18.24 21.08
N SER A 130 -4.49 18.44 21.04
CA SER A 130 -3.75 19.31 21.94
C SER A 130 -2.60 19.97 21.18
N PRO A 131 -2.28 21.26 21.43
CA PRO A 131 -2.96 22.16 22.35
C PRO A 131 -4.34 22.60 21.85
N GLU A 132 -5.21 23.00 22.79
CA GLU A 132 -6.55 23.47 22.48
C GLU A 132 -6.52 24.66 21.50
N GLY A 133 -7.45 24.67 20.54
CA GLY A 133 -7.56 25.71 19.53
C GLY A 133 -6.61 25.60 18.34
N LEU A 134 -5.59 24.73 18.37
CA LEU A 134 -4.66 24.57 17.24
C LEU A 134 -5.35 24.05 15.98
N GLN A 135 -6.27 23.09 16.11
CA GLN A 135 -6.99 22.47 14.99
C GLN A 135 -8.09 23.36 14.37
N CYS A 136 -8.64 24.29 15.14
CA CYS A 136 -9.76 25.12 14.70
C CYS A 136 -9.35 26.31 13.83
N ARG A 137 -8.04 26.55 13.69
CA ARG A 137 -7.46 27.60 12.85
C ARG A 137 -7.12 27.05 11.47
#